data_AF-A0A352W6X3-F1
#
_entry.id   AF-A0A352W6X3-F1
#
_cell.length_a   1.000
_cell.length_b   1.000
_cell.length_c   1.000
_cell.angle_alpha   90.00
_cell.angle_beta   90.00
_cell.angle_gamma   90.00
#
_symmetry.space_group_name_H-M   'P 1'
#
loop_
_entity.id
_entity.type
_entity.pdbx_description
1 polymer ?
#
loop_
_entity_poly.entity_id
_entity_poly.type
_entity_poly.pdbx_seq_one_letter_code
_entity_poly.pdbx_strand_id
1 'polypeptide(L)'
;SEWDAAGHETKYTYNGYLPTSITDPLGRKTTFAFSGHNLSGYTDPLGNATAFTYDKNGRMTEMTDPAGNVLRYEYEGTNPDPARVTDALGYYTDYTYDGAGRVKTETRYLKQSDGSLLPLVTAYEYNGSGKVTKVTGPDGSVEETEYTVHGQVQATVVDGRRTEYFYDDGGRNWKTTYSDGTWEQLDYDANGNTIRERGRDGLVTEYRYDALGQLVKTIYPDGSAIETRYDPAGRVSEEIAVNGAVTRYEYDALGRAARVTDALGNATQYEYDAAGNQVAVTDALGHKTAYEYDAAGRLVRTILADGTCVSYTYDKAGRRVAQTDQLLLTTQFGYDAGGRLTSVTDALNQVTKYEYNEQGQMTAQIDARGNATLFAYDIMGQLTEKTLPLGQKETYGYYPNGQMEYKIDPRGIRTDYEYNAVTQLLQSKAFSDGTRVDYTYWPDGSLKTAANGAGTTTYTYDAVGRLERVVDPHNNVISYTYDRFGMCTKVAGPGGELRYTYDILGRMETVTDQQGQVTRYQYDELSRQKKTAYANGTETVYSYDALSRLTSVVNRQSGAAGAIISSHKYTL
;
A
#
# COMPACT_ATOMS: atom_id res chain seq x y z
N SER A 1 22.79 22.85 23.91
CA SER A 1 21.57 22.07 23.66
C SER A 1 20.72 22.82 22.68
N GLU A 2 19.84 22.11 21.98
CA GLU A 2 18.80 22.70 21.12
C GLU A 2 17.46 22.45 21.79
N TRP A 3 16.53 23.37 21.58
CA TRP A 3 15.17 23.28 22.11
C TRP A 3 14.21 23.29 20.93
N ASP A 4 13.29 22.34 20.88
CA ASP A 4 12.21 22.39 19.90
C ASP A 4 11.13 23.41 20.29
N ALA A 5 10.19 23.67 19.38
CA ALA A 5 9.07 24.60 19.63
C ALA A 5 8.14 24.15 20.77
N ALA A 6 8.22 22.89 21.20
CA ALA A 6 7.48 22.32 22.32
C ALA A 6 8.26 22.39 23.65
N GLY A 7 9.47 22.97 23.66
CA GLY A 7 10.28 23.12 24.86
C GLY A 7 11.02 21.86 25.28
N HIS A 8 11.23 20.92 24.37
CA HIS A 8 12.01 19.71 24.61
C HIS A 8 13.49 19.94 24.32
N GLU A 9 14.38 19.52 25.22
CA GLU A 9 15.83 19.77 25.13
C GLU A 9 16.58 18.58 24.50
N THR A 10 17.24 18.81 23.36
CA THR A 10 18.26 17.90 22.82
C THR A 10 19.65 18.34 23.28
N LYS A 11 20.37 17.44 23.96
CA LYS A 11 21.71 17.71 24.49
C LYS A 11 22.79 17.14 23.58
N TYR A 12 23.80 17.94 23.31
CA TYR A 12 24.95 17.57 22.50
C TYR A 12 26.22 17.64 23.35
N THR A 13 27.06 16.63 23.27
CA THR A 13 28.42 16.68 23.81
C THR A 13 29.42 16.70 22.66
N TYR A 14 30.52 17.44 22.82
CA TYR A 14 31.53 17.59 21.78
C TYR A 14 32.92 17.27 22.31
N ASN A 15 33.81 16.90 21.40
CA ASN A 15 35.25 16.95 21.59
C ASN A 15 35.84 17.85 20.50
N GLY A 16 36.26 19.06 20.87
CA GLY A 16 36.51 20.12 19.89
C GLY A 16 35.25 20.48 19.12
N TYR A 17 35.28 20.33 17.79
CA TYR A 17 34.13 20.57 16.89
C TYR A 17 33.34 19.31 16.54
N LEU A 18 33.76 18.13 17.00
CA LEU A 18 33.13 16.86 16.65
C LEU A 18 32.09 16.47 17.72
N PRO A 19 30.83 16.19 17.34
CA PRO A 19 29.81 15.78 18.29
C PRO A 19 30.06 14.34 18.76
N THR A 20 30.33 14.13 20.05
CA THR A 20 30.59 12.80 20.62
C THR A 20 29.34 12.09 21.12
N SER A 21 28.27 12.83 21.43
CA SER A 21 26.97 12.24 21.69
C SER A 21 25.84 13.24 21.49
N ILE A 22 24.67 12.70 21.16
CA ILE A 22 23.39 13.41 21.13
C ILE A 22 22.46 12.65 22.07
N THR A 23 21.85 13.37 23.01
CA THR A 23 20.81 12.85 23.88
C THR A 23 19.53 13.56 23.51
N ASP A 24 18.55 12.81 23.03
CA ASP A 24 17.25 13.37 22.69
C ASP A 24 16.47 13.79 23.95
N PRO A 25 15.32 14.47 23.80
CA PRO A 25 14.57 14.93 24.95
C PRO A 25 13.97 13.83 25.84
N LEU A 26 13.92 12.60 25.34
CA LEU A 26 13.49 11.42 26.09
C LEU A 26 14.66 10.79 26.87
N GLY A 27 15.85 11.39 26.83
CA GLY A 27 17.04 10.89 27.49
C GLY A 27 17.75 9.77 26.72
N ARG A 28 17.31 9.46 25.49
CA ARG A 28 17.90 8.42 24.66
C ARG A 28 19.18 8.95 24.03
N LYS A 29 20.29 8.25 24.23
CA LYS A 29 21.62 8.74 23.90
C LYS A 29 22.25 7.97 22.75
N THR A 30 22.58 8.66 21.67
CA THR A 30 23.42 8.17 20.58
C THR A 30 24.85 8.68 20.79
N THR A 31 25.85 7.80 20.71
CA THR A 31 27.27 8.17 20.80
C THR A 31 27.98 8.01 19.47
N PHE A 32 28.93 8.88 19.17
CA PHE A 32 29.67 8.90 17.91
C PHE A 32 31.17 8.72 18.17
N ALA A 33 31.82 7.96 17.30
CA ALA A 33 33.26 7.73 17.29
C ALA A 33 33.85 8.30 16.00
N PHE A 34 35.03 8.92 16.09
CA PHE A 34 35.72 9.52 14.95
C PHE A 34 37.17 9.05 14.86
N SER A 35 37.65 8.90 13.62
CA SER A 35 39.06 8.76 13.29
C SER A 35 39.51 9.99 12.52
N GLY A 36 40.25 10.88 13.19
CA GLY A 36 40.49 12.24 12.67
C GLY A 36 39.18 13.03 12.56
N HIS A 37 38.82 13.45 11.35
CA HIS A 37 37.55 14.14 11.05
C HIS A 37 36.46 13.23 10.49
N ASN A 38 36.77 11.95 10.21
CA ASN A 38 35.83 11.01 9.64
C ASN A 38 35.08 10.27 10.75
N LEU A 39 33.77 10.13 10.60
CA LEU A 39 32.94 9.36 11.53
C LEU A 39 33.29 7.88 11.41
N SER A 40 34.00 7.30 12.37
CA SER A 40 34.39 5.88 12.34
C SER A 40 33.30 4.94 12.87
N GLY A 41 32.26 5.47 13.49
CA GLY A 41 31.10 4.69 13.91
C GLY A 41 30.15 5.47 14.81
N TYR A 42 29.00 4.89 15.09
CA TYR A 42 28.08 5.39 16.11
C TYR A 42 27.41 4.23 16.85
N THR A 43 26.85 4.52 18.02
CA THR A 43 26.08 3.58 18.82
C THR A 43 24.75 4.22 19.16
N ASP A 44 23.65 3.54 18.83
CA ASP A 44 22.30 3.99 19.10
C ASP A 44 21.96 3.89 20.61
N PRO A 45 20.80 4.40 21.04
CA PRO A 45 20.37 4.33 22.44
C PRO A 45 20.14 2.92 23.00
N LEU A 46 20.04 1.90 22.13
CA LEU A 46 19.93 0.49 22.53
C LEU A 46 21.29 -0.20 22.67
N GLY A 47 22.40 0.50 22.37
CA GLY A 47 23.73 -0.08 22.36
C GLY A 47 24.11 -0.79 21.06
N ASN A 48 23.31 -0.63 20.00
CA ASN A 48 23.62 -1.18 18.68
C ASN A 48 24.65 -0.28 17.99
N ALA A 49 25.77 -0.86 17.54
CA ALA A 49 26.89 -0.11 17.00
C ALA A 49 27.02 -0.32 15.48
N THR A 50 27.19 0.77 14.75
CA THR A 50 27.54 0.80 13.33
C THR A 50 28.96 1.31 13.20
N ALA A 51 29.78 0.68 12.37
CA ALA A 51 31.17 1.07 12.15
C ALA A 51 31.43 1.43 10.68
N PHE A 52 32.37 2.36 10.45
CA PHE A 52 32.78 2.81 9.14
C PHE A 52 34.29 2.78 8.99
N THR A 53 34.77 2.38 7.81
CA THR A 53 36.18 2.48 7.44
C THR A 53 36.35 3.36 6.22
N TYR A 54 37.53 3.95 6.07
CA TYR A 54 37.82 4.91 5.01
C TYR A 54 39.15 4.60 4.33
N ASP A 55 39.26 4.96 3.05
CA ASP A 55 40.54 4.98 2.35
C ASP A 55 41.40 6.20 2.77
N LYS A 56 42.63 6.27 2.25
CA LYS A 56 43.56 7.39 2.50
C LYS A 56 43.06 8.76 2.03
N ASN A 57 42.05 8.79 1.15
CA ASN A 57 41.44 10.01 0.61
C ASN A 57 40.17 10.40 1.38
N GLY A 58 39.79 9.64 2.41
CA GLY A 58 38.59 9.91 3.22
C GLY A 58 37.28 9.42 2.60
N ARG A 59 37.33 8.55 1.58
CA ARG A 59 36.12 7.91 1.02
C ARG A 59 35.79 6.65 1.81
N MET A 60 34.52 6.42 2.11
CA MET A 60 34.06 5.30 2.93
C MET A 60 34.23 3.97 2.18
N THR A 61 35.02 3.03 2.70
CA THR A 61 35.28 1.74 2.04
C THR A 61 34.44 0.60 2.59
N GLU A 62 34.04 0.66 3.86
CA GLU A 62 33.16 -0.33 4.47
C GLU A 62 32.20 0.34 5.45
N MET A 63 31.00 -0.21 5.53
CA MET A 63 30.01 0.05 6.59
C MET A 63 29.62 -1.29 7.20
N THR A 64 29.78 -1.43 8.51
CA THR A 64 29.32 -2.61 9.27
C THR A 64 28.11 -2.21 10.10
N ASP A 65 26.98 -2.88 9.89
CA ASP A 65 25.76 -2.66 10.66
C ASP A 65 25.81 -3.34 12.06
N PRO A 66 24.83 -3.12 12.94
CA PRO A 66 24.82 -3.73 14.27
C PRO A 66 24.66 -5.25 14.32
N ALA A 67 24.20 -5.87 13.23
CA ALA A 67 24.16 -7.32 13.08
C ALA A 67 25.49 -7.90 12.56
N GLY A 68 26.47 -7.05 12.23
CA GLY A 68 27.77 -7.44 11.70
C GLY A 68 27.80 -7.60 10.19
N ASN A 69 26.74 -7.18 9.50
CA ASN A 69 26.65 -7.23 8.05
C ASN A 69 27.51 -6.10 7.46
N VAL A 70 28.33 -6.42 6.45
CA VAL A 70 29.30 -5.48 5.88
C VAL A 70 28.90 -5.10 4.46
N LEU A 71 28.65 -3.81 4.22
CA LEU A 71 28.67 -3.22 2.88
C LEU A 71 30.07 -2.75 2.54
N ARG A 72 30.52 -3.02 1.31
CA ARG A 72 31.83 -2.61 0.81
C ARG A 72 31.70 -1.69 -0.40
N TYR A 73 32.58 -0.71 -0.46
CA TYR A 73 32.65 0.30 -1.51
C TYR A 73 34.05 0.30 -2.10
N GLU A 74 34.13 0.06 -3.40
CA GLU A 74 35.38 0.11 -4.16
C GLU A 74 35.33 1.31 -5.12
N TYR A 75 36.45 2.01 -5.24
CA TYR A 75 36.55 3.24 -6.00
C TYR A 75 37.61 3.11 -7.09
N GLU A 76 37.34 3.68 -8.26
CA GLU A 76 38.30 3.77 -9.35
C GLU A 76 38.84 5.20 -9.49
N GLY A 77 40.17 5.34 -9.49
CA GLY A 77 40.84 6.63 -9.67
C GLY A 77 40.44 7.68 -8.62
N THR A 78 40.19 8.90 -9.10
CA THR A 78 39.86 10.07 -8.27
C THR A 78 38.35 10.33 -8.15
N ASN A 79 37.49 9.47 -8.71
CA ASN A 79 36.05 9.66 -8.60
C ASN A 79 35.63 9.54 -7.11
N PRO A 80 34.88 10.51 -6.55
CA PRO A 80 34.34 10.41 -5.20
C PRO A 80 33.28 9.32 -5.04
N ASP A 81 32.67 8.87 -6.14
CA ASP A 81 31.60 7.86 -6.12
C ASP A 81 32.14 6.44 -6.40
N PRO A 82 31.53 5.39 -5.80
CA PRO A 82 32.03 4.02 -5.85
C PRO A 82 31.84 3.38 -7.23
N ALA A 83 32.90 2.80 -7.79
CA ALA A 83 32.83 1.99 -9.00
C ALA A 83 32.17 0.61 -8.75
N ARG A 84 32.19 0.12 -7.50
CA ARG A 84 31.49 -1.10 -7.10
C ARG A 84 30.96 -0.97 -5.68
N VAL A 85 29.74 -1.45 -5.46
CA VAL A 85 29.14 -1.60 -4.13
C VAL A 85 28.79 -3.07 -3.93
N THR A 86 29.31 -3.69 -2.87
CA THR A 86 29.05 -5.10 -2.51
C THR A 86 28.27 -5.16 -1.19
N ASP A 87 27.18 -5.90 -1.17
CA ASP A 87 26.38 -6.13 0.02
C ASP A 87 26.97 -7.23 0.94
N ALA A 88 26.32 -7.47 2.07
CA ALA A 88 26.76 -8.45 3.05
C ALA A 88 26.59 -9.91 2.61
N LEU A 89 25.82 -10.17 1.56
CA LEU A 89 25.64 -11.49 0.94
C LEU A 89 26.68 -11.73 -0.17
N GLY A 90 27.47 -10.72 -0.52
CA GLY A 90 28.48 -10.76 -1.58
C GLY A 90 27.94 -10.41 -2.96
N TYR A 91 26.69 -9.96 -3.06
CA TYR A 91 26.13 -9.45 -4.32
C TYR A 91 26.63 -8.03 -4.54
N TYR A 92 26.93 -7.68 -5.79
CA TYR A 92 27.53 -6.39 -6.09
C TYR A 92 26.92 -5.73 -7.31
N THR A 93 27.01 -4.41 -7.31
CA THR A 93 26.60 -3.54 -8.41
C THR A 93 27.80 -2.72 -8.86
N ASP A 94 28.07 -2.75 -10.17
CA ASP A 94 29.13 -1.98 -10.80
C ASP A 94 28.58 -0.71 -11.43
N TYR A 95 29.29 0.40 -11.22
CA TYR A 95 28.94 1.71 -11.75
C TYR A 95 30.04 2.20 -12.68
N THR A 96 29.65 2.67 -13.86
CA THR A 96 30.54 3.48 -14.71
C THR A 96 30.03 4.90 -14.76
N TYR A 97 30.93 5.83 -15.05
CA TYR A 97 30.62 7.26 -15.02
C TYR A 97 30.99 7.91 -16.35
N ASP A 98 30.26 8.95 -16.72
CA ASP A 98 30.63 9.81 -17.83
C ASP A 98 31.75 10.80 -17.45
N GLY A 99 32.21 11.59 -18.42
CA GLY A 99 33.28 12.58 -18.19
C GLY A 99 32.93 13.69 -17.20
N ALA A 100 31.67 13.81 -16.78
CA ALA A 100 31.20 14.76 -15.78
C ALA A 100 30.96 14.10 -14.40
N GLY A 101 31.28 12.81 -14.24
CA GLY A 101 31.11 12.07 -12.99
C GLY A 101 29.67 11.61 -12.74
N ARG A 102 28.80 11.61 -13.74
CA ARG A 102 27.41 11.11 -13.61
C ARG A 102 27.35 9.64 -13.99
N VAL A 103 26.45 8.87 -13.37
CA VAL A 103 26.32 7.41 -13.59
C VAL A 103 25.95 7.14 -15.05
N LYS A 104 26.85 6.54 -15.82
CA LYS A 104 26.60 6.15 -17.22
C LYS A 104 25.97 4.78 -17.32
N THR A 105 26.43 3.83 -16.49
CA THR A 105 25.83 2.49 -16.42
C THR A 105 25.79 2.00 -14.98
N GLU A 106 24.73 1.30 -14.63
CA GLU A 106 24.62 0.46 -13.45
C GLU A 106 24.54 -1.00 -13.93
N THR A 107 25.41 -1.87 -13.43
CA THR A 107 25.41 -3.30 -13.79
C THR A 107 25.25 -4.14 -12.55
N ARG A 108 24.11 -4.85 -12.45
CA ARG A 108 23.89 -5.89 -11.45
C ARG A 108 24.19 -7.26 -12.05
N TYR A 109 24.52 -8.23 -11.21
CA TYR A 109 24.90 -9.57 -11.68
C TYR A 109 23.95 -10.62 -11.13
N LEU A 110 23.26 -11.33 -12.02
CA LEU A 110 22.41 -12.46 -11.68
C LEU A 110 23.18 -13.76 -11.85
N LYS A 111 23.31 -14.55 -10.78
CA LYS A 111 23.96 -15.85 -10.85
C LYS A 111 23.03 -16.87 -11.51
N GLN A 112 23.51 -17.48 -12.59
CA GLN A 112 22.83 -18.54 -13.30
C GLN A 112 23.08 -19.89 -12.61
N SER A 113 22.28 -20.89 -12.95
CA SER A 113 22.35 -22.24 -12.35
C SER A 113 23.68 -22.96 -12.59
N ASP A 114 24.39 -22.61 -13.66
CA ASP A 114 25.74 -23.10 -13.99
C ASP A 114 26.86 -22.35 -13.23
N GLY A 115 26.50 -21.36 -12.40
CA GLY A 115 27.42 -20.53 -11.65
C GLY A 115 27.95 -19.32 -12.41
N SER A 116 27.60 -19.14 -13.69
CA SER A 116 27.94 -17.93 -14.45
C SER A 116 27.18 -16.70 -13.93
N LEU A 117 27.70 -15.51 -14.18
CA LEU A 117 27.05 -14.26 -13.82
C LEU A 117 26.51 -13.58 -15.09
N LEU A 118 25.20 -13.39 -15.16
CA LEU A 118 24.53 -12.63 -16.21
C LEU A 118 24.49 -11.14 -15.81
N PRO A 119 25.16 -10.25 -16.57
CA PRO A 119 25.10 -8.82 -16.30
C PRO A 119 23.74 -8.24 -16.71
N LEU A 120 23.09 -7.55 -15.79
CA LEU A 120 21.88 -6.76 -15.97
C LEU A 120 22.30 -5.28 -16.01
N VAL A 121 22.41 -4.72 -17.22
CA VAL A 121 22.94 -3.37 -17.44
C VAL A 121 21.81 -2.38 -17.65
N THR A 122 21.73 -1.36 -16.81
CA THR A 122 20.94 -0.16 -17.04
C THR A 122 21.87 0.97 -17.47
N ALA A 123 21.57 1.62 -18.60
CA ALA A 123 22.36 2.72 -19.12
C ALA A 123 21.59 4.04 -19.06
N TYR A 124 22.31 5.13 -18.78
CA TYR A 124 21.76 6.48 -18.65
C TYR A 124 22.48 7.44 -19.59
N GLU A 125 21.71 8.27 -20.28
CA GLU A 125 22.22 9.41 -21.04
C GLU A 125 21.68 10.72 -20.45
N TYR A 126 22.46 11.79 -20.55
CA TYR A 126 22.17 13.07 -19.93
C TYR A 126 22.26 14.21 -20.94
N ASN A 127 21.43 15.24 -20.75
CA ASN A 127 21.61 16.51 -21.44
C ASN A 127 22.78 17.33 -20.84
N GLY A 128 23.03 18.49 -21.46
CA GLY A 128 24.07 19.44 -21.03
C GLY A 128 23.86 20.03 -19.62
N SER A 129 22.65 19.97 -19.06
CA SER A 129 22.36 20.41 -17.69
C SER A 129 22.38 19.28 -16.65
N GLY A 130 22.70 18.04 -17.06
CA GLY A 130 22.81 16.90 -16.16
C GLY A 130 21.52 16.18 -15.83
N LYS A 131 20.44 16.43 -16.58
CA LYS A 131 19.19 15.65 -16.44
C LYS A 131 19.21 14.44 -17.36
N VAL A 132 18.69 13.31 -16.88
CA VAL A 132 18.59 12.04 -17.63
C VAL A 132 17.64 12.22 -18.80
N THR A 133 18.12 12.05 -20.03
CA THR A 133 17.30 12.12 -21.26
C THR A 133 16.94 10.77 -21.82
N LYS A 134 17.66 9.71 -21.43
CA LYS A 134 17.39 8.35 -21.88
C LYS A 134 17.82 7.35 -20.82
N VAL A 135 16.94 6.38 -20.58
CA VAL A 135 17.22 5.18 -19.79
C VAL A 135 17.08 3.99 -20.73
N THR A 136 18.07 3.11 -20.75
CA THR A 136 18.00 1.82 -21.43
C THR A 136 18.06 0.71 -20.39
N GLY A 137 16.99 -0.06 -20.27
CA GLY A 137 16.88 -1.16 -19.31
C GLY A 137 17.70 -2.39 -19.70
N PRO A 138 17.90 -3.36 -18.78
CA PRO A 138 18.65 -4.59 -19.06
C PRO A 138 18.02 -5.50 -20.13
N ASP A 139 16.74 -5.31 -20.40
CA ASP A 139 15.96 -5.98 -21.44
C ASP A 139 16.00 -5.23 -22.78
N GLY A 140 16.68 -4.09 -22.84
CA GLY A 140 16.74 -3.21 -24.01
C GLY A 140 15.54 -2.27 -24.14
N SER A 141 14.63 -2.23 -23.16
CA SER A 141 13.57 -1.21 -23.10
C SER A 141 14.18 0.19 -23.09
N VAL A 142 13.50 1.14 -23.73
CA VAL A 142 13.98 2.53 -23.84
C VAL A 142 12.91 3.49 -23.37
N GLU A 143 13.29 4.31 -22.39
CA GLU A 143 12.53 5.48 -21.94
C GLU A 143 13.33 6.74 -22.28
N GLU A 144 12.75 7.65 -23.04
CA GLU A 144 13.33 8.95 -23.37
C GLU A 144 12.55 10.07 -22.66
N THR A 145 13.28 11.07 -22.17
CA THR A 145 12.72 12.22 -21.46
C THR A 145 13.19 13.51 -22.11
N GLU A 146 12.23 14.32 -22.56
CA GLU A 146 12.45 15.66 -23.08
C GLU A 146 12.21 16.69 -21.97
N TYR A 147 13.01 17.74 -21.93
CA TYR A 147 12.87 18.80 -20.92
C TYR A 147 12.60 20.16 -21.55
N THR A 148 11.78 20.96 -20.87
CA THR A 148 11.60 22.38 -21.16
C THR A 148 12.91 23.15 -20.93
N VAL A 149 12.99 24.39 -21.42
CA VAL A 149 14.13 25.28 -21.16
C VAL A 149 14.35 25.58 -19.66
N HIS A 150 13.30 25.43 -18.84
CA HIS A 150 13.36 25.55 -17.38
C HIS A 150 13.68 24.21 -16.69
N GLY A 151 13.94 23.15 -17.46
CA GLY A 151 14.31 21.83 -16.97
C GLY A 151 13.13 20.97 -16.49
N GLN A 152 11.89 21.32 -16.80
CA GLN A 152 10.73 20.51 -16.43
C GLN A 152 10.51 19.43 -17.50
N VAL A 153 9.88 18.30 -17.17
CA VAL A 153 9.67 17.22 -18.15
C VAL A 153 8.62 17.66 -19.18
N GLN A 154 9.05 17.94 -20.40
CA GLN A 154 8.14 18.34 -21.48
C GLN A 154 7.41 17.13 -22.08
N ALA A 155 8.11 16.01 -22.22
CA ALA A 155 7.52 14.78 -22.70
C ALA A 155 8.32 13.56 -22.23
N THR A 156 7.63 12.43 -22.12
CA THR A 156 8.23 11.11 -21.97
C THR A 156 7.84 10.23 -23.14
N VAL A 157 8.79 9.42 -23.62
CA VAL A 157 8.55 8.44 -24.68
C VAL A 157 9.00 7.08 -24.18
N VAL A 158 8.03 6.21 -23.90
CA VAL A 158 8.29 4.83 -23.42
C VAL A 158 7.85 3.87 -24.52
N ASP A 159 8.79 3.11 -25.07
CA ASP A 159 8.55 2.18 -26.18
C ASP A 159 7.77 2.82 -27.36
N GLY A 160 8.12 4.07 -27.69
CA GLY A 160 7.48 4.85 -28.76
C GLY A 160 6.15 5.53 -28.40
N ARG A 161 5.66 5.38 -27.16
CA ARG A 161 4.45 6.06 -26.67
C ARG A 161 4.81 7.40 -26.04
N ARG A 162 4.39 8.50 -26.67
CA ARG A 162 4.63 9.86 -26.19
C ARG A 162 3.54 10.34 -25.23
N THR A 163 3.94 10.83 -24.06
CA THR A 163 3.11 11.61 -23.14
C THR A 163 3.69 13.01 -23.03
N GLU A 164 2.86 14.03 -23.17
CA GLU A 164 3.27 15.45 -23.16
C GLU A 164 2.71 16.18 -21.95
N TYR A 165 3.52 17.04 -21.35
CA TYR A 165 3.17 17.82 -20.16
C TYR A 165 3.25 19.31 -20.46
N PHE A 166 2.24 20.05 -20.04
CA PHE A 166 2.09 21.48 -20.30
C PHE A 166 2.08 22.23 -18.98
N TYR A 167 2.98 23.20 -18.87
CA TYR A 167 3.17 23.97 -17.65
C TYR A 167 2.60 25.39 -17.79
N ASP A 168 2.11 25.94 -16.68
CA ASP A 168 1.72 27.34 -16.59
C ASP A 168 2.95 28.23 -16.28
N ASP A 169 2.75 29.55 -16.17
CA ASP A 169 3.83 30.50 -15.89
C ASP A 169 4.50 30.26 -14.52
N GLY A 170 3.82 29.56 -13.60
CA GLY A 170 4.36 29.15 -12.30
C GLY A 170 5.09 27.81 -12.35
N GLY A 171 5.17 27.15 -13.51
CA GLY A 171 5.79 25.84 -13.67
C GLY A 171 4.91 24.67 -13.18
N ARG A 172 3.61 24.86 -13.00
CA ARG A 172 2.69 23.78 -12.58
C ARG A 172 2.12 23.08 -13.80
N ASN A 173 2.06 21.75 -13.79
CA ASN A 173 1.52 20.97 -14.91
C ASN A 173 -0.01 21.12 -14.99
N TRP A 174 -0.51 21.97 -15.88
CA TRP A 174 -1.95 22.22 -16.02
C TRP A 174 -2.62 21.28 -17.03
N LYS A 175 -1.85 20.57 -17.87
CA LYS A 175 -2.42 19.62 -18.82
C LYS A 175 -1.44 18.50 -19.15
N THR A 176 -1.95 17.28 -19.19
CA THR A 176 -1.22 16.11 -19.68
C THR A 176 -1.94 15.55 -20.90
N THR A 177 -1.22 15.33 -22.00
CA THR A 177 -1.74 14.65 -23.20
C THR A 177 -1.08 13.29 -23.35
N TYR A 178 -1.88 12.24 -23.44
CA TYR A 178 -1.39 10.86 -23.53
C TYR A 178 -1.22 10.40 -24.98
N SER A 179 -0.57 9.26 -25.16
CA SER A 179 -0.28 8.65 -26.46
C SER A 179 -1.54 8.25 -27.26
N ASP A 180 -2.68 8.08 -26.60
CA ASP A 180 -3.99 7.84 -27.22
C ASP A 180 -4.72 9.13 -27.64
N GLY A 181 -4.11 10.30 -27.45
CA GLY A 181 -4.68 11.61 -27.75
C GLY A 181 -5.71 12.10 -26.73
N THR A 182 -6.05 11.29 -25.71
CA THR A 182 -6.82 11.76 -24.56
C THR A 182 -5.95 12.66 -23.70
N TRP A 183 -6.58 13.48 -22.86
CA TRP A 183 -5.89 14.42 -22.01
C TRP A 183 -6.67 14.68 -20.73
N GLU A 184 -5.95 15.12 -19.72
CA GLU A 184 -6.47 15.62 -18.45
C GLU A 184 -5.99 17.06 -18.24
N GLN A 185 -6.72 17.81 -17.42
CA GLN A 185 -6.41 19.22 -17.15
C GLN A 185 -6.63 19.56 -15.68
N LEU A 186 -5.74 20.40 -15.16
CA LEU A 186 -5.82 21.01 -13.84
C LEU A 186 -5.88 22.53 -14.00
N ASP A 187 -6.81 23.16 -13.30
CA ASP A 187 -6.83 24.62 -13.16
C ASP A 187 -6.40 24.98 -11.73
N TYR A 188 -5.59 26.02 -11.60
CA TYR A 188 -5.02 26.45 -10.31
C TYR A 188 -5.49 27.84 -9.90
N ASP A 189 -5.57 28.08 -8.59
CA ASP A 189 -5.67 29.43 -8.03
C ASP A 189 -4.31 30.17 -8.06
N ALA A 190 -4.33 31.41 -7.58
CA ALA A 190 -3.13 32.26 -7.48
C ALA A 190 -2.09 31.74 -6.47
N ASN A 191 -2.49 30.88 -5.53
CA ASN A 191 -1.64 30.36 -4.46
C ASN A 191 -0.95 29.04 -4.82
N GLY A 192 -1.37 28.36 -5.89
CA GLY A 192 -0.84 27.01 -6.19
C GLY A 192 -1.89 25.92 -6.23
N ASN A 193 -3.06 26.16 -5.65
CA ASN A 193 -3.99 25.08 -5.32
C ASN A 193 -4.84 24.70 -6.53
N THR A 194 -5.00 23.41 -6.77
CA THR A 194 -5.87 22.89 -7.83
C THR A 194 -7.32 23.20 -7.50
N ILE A 195 -7.99 24.08 -8.23
CA ILE A 195 -9.40 24.44 -8.02
C ILE A 195 -10.37 23.64 -8.90
N ARG A 196 -9.84 23.03 -9.96
CA ARG A 196 -10.62 22.20 -10.88
C ARG A 196 -9.72 21.15 -11.51
N GLU A 197 -10.26 19.95 -11.62
CA GLU A 197 -9.64 18.84 -12.34
C GLU A 197 -10.63 18.33 -13.37
N ARG A 198 -10.14 18.10 -14.58
CA ARG A 198 -10.85 17.44 -15.66
C ARG A 198 -10.15 16.13 -16.00
N GLY A 199 -10.84 15.02 -15.80
CA GLY A 199 -10.37 13.70 -16.18
C GLY A 199 -10.38 13.46 -17.70
N ARG A 200 -9.83 12.32 -18.12
CA ARG A 200 -9.79 11.86 -19.53
C ARG A 200 -11.17 11.60 -20.14
N ASP A 201 -12.17 11.36 -19.30
CA ASP A 201 -13.60 11.27 -19.65
C ASP A 201 -14.26 12.64 -19.90
N GLY A 202 -13.58 13.73 -19.55
CA GLY A 202 -14.11 15.09 -19.60
C GLY A 202 -14.96 15.47 -18.39
N LEU A 203 -15.13 14.58 -17.40
CA LEU A 203 -15.81 14.88 -16.14
C LEU A 203 -14.95 15.81 -15.29
N VAL A 204 -15.61 16.59 -14.42
CA VAL A 204 -14.99 17.71 -13.72
C VAL A 204 -15.22 17.58 -12.23
N THR A 205 -14.12 17.56 -11.48
CA THR A 205 -14.11 17.69 -10.01
C THR A 205 -13.66 19.10 -9.66
N GLU A 206 -14.33 19.75 -8.72
CA GLU A 206 -13.98 21.08 -8.25
C GLU A 206 -13.55 21.06 -6.79
N TYR A 207 -12.56 21.89 -6.47
CA TYR A 207 -12.01 22.02 -5.13
C TYR A 207 -12.22 23.45 -4.63
N ARG A 208 -12.43 23.60 -3.31
CA ARG A 208 -12.52 24.89 -2.63
C ARG A 208 -11.59 24.92 -1.45
N TYR A 209 -10.88 26.03 -1.31
CA TYR A 209 -9.91 26.25 -0.25
C TYR A 209 -10.34 27.42 0.63
N ASP A 210 -9.94 27.39 1.90
CA ASP A 210 -10.04 28.55 2.78
C ASP A 210 -8.92 29.59 2.48
N ALA A 211 -8.91 30.68 3.25
CA ALA A 211 -7.90 31.74 3.10
C ALA A 211 -6.47 31.30 3.47
N LEU A 212 -6.31 30.16 4.15
CA LEU A 212 -5.01 29.57 4.51
C LEU A 212 -4.56 28.53 3.48
N GLY A 213 -5.34 28.29 2.41
CA GLY A 213 -5.03 27.30 1.38
C GLY A 213 -5.39 25.87 1.77
N GLN A 214 -6.23 25.67 2.79
CA GLN A 214 -6.67 24.34 3.24
C GLN A 214 -7.92 23.91 2.48
N LEU A 215 -7.98 22.64 2.04
CA LEU A 215 -9.09 22.11 1.24
C LEU A 215 -10.35 21.96 2.11
N VAL A 216 -11.36 22.79 1.89
CA VAL A 216 -12.61 22.77 2.68
C VAL A 216 -13.75 22.04 1.99
N LYS A 217 -13.67 21.83 0.66
CA LYS A 217 -14.74 21.16 -0.08
C LYS A 217 -14.24 20.56 -1.39
N THR A 218 -14.66 19.33 -1.66
CA THR A 218 -14.51 18.65 -2.95
C THR A 218 -15.89 18.40 -3.53
N ILE A 219 -16.13 18.84 -4.75
CA ILE A 219 -17.41 18.73 -5.47
C ILE A 219 -17.18 17.81 -6.66
N TYR A 220 -17.90 16.69 -6.69
CA TYR A 220 -17.81 15.67 -7.73
C TYR A 220 -18.66 16.06 -8.96
N PRO A 221 -18.44 15.42 -10.12
CA PRO A 221 -19.16 15.73 -11.36
C PRO A 221 -20.69 15.61 -11.27
N ASP A 222 -21.22 14.78 -10.36
CA ASP A 222 -22.67 14.65 -10.12
C ASP A 222 -23.23 15.72 -9.16
N GLY A 223 -22.40 16.67 -8.72
CA GLY A 223 -22.73 17.75 -7.79
C GLY A 223 -22.73 17.33 -6.32
N SER A 224 -22.49 16.05 -6.02
CA SER A 224 -22.26 15.58 -4.67
C SER A 224 -20.96 16.15 -4.13
N ALA A 225 -20.84 16.31 -2.80
CA ALA A 225 -19.67 16.95 -2.22
C ALA A 225 -19.35 16.42 -0.83
N ILE A 226 -18.07 16.42 -0.49
CA ILE A 226 -17.56 16.27 0.87
C ILE A 226 -17.00 17.60 1.36
N GLU A 227 -17.07 17.83 2.66
CA GLU A 227 -16.53 19.04 3.30
C GLU A 227 -15.60 18.69 4.45
N THR A 228 -14.58 19.53 4.63
CA THR A 228 -13.61 19.42 5.72
C THR A 228 -13.56 20.75 6.46
N ARG A 229 -13.58 20.70 7.79
CA ARG A 229 -13.42 21.87 8.64
C ARG A 229 -12.16 21.74 9.46
N TYR A 230 -11.49 22.87 9.66
CA TYR A 230 -10.23 22.95 10.39
C TYR A 230 -10.42 23.77 11.68
N ASP A 231 -9.69 23.38 12.71
CA ASP A 231 -9.54 24.18 13.91
C ASP A 231 -8.59 25.37 13.68
N PRO A 232 -8.46 26.32 14.64
CA PRO A 232 -7.57 27.47 14.49
C PRO A 232 -6.07 27.12 14.33
N ALA A 233 -5.66 25.89 14.63
CA ALA A 233 -4.30 25.40 14.43
C ALA A 233 -4.10 24.72 13.06
N GLY A 234 -5.13 24.70 12.20
CA GLY A 234 -5.09 24.09 10.87
C GLY A 234 -5.23 22.57 10.88
N ARG A 235 -5.75 21.98 11.96
CA ARG A 235 -5.98 20.53 12.06
C ARG A 235 -7.44 20.22 11.76
N VAL A 236 -7.73 19.06 11.16
CA VAL A 236 -9.09 18.66 10.80
C VAL A 236 -9.96 18.54 12.05
N SER A 237 -10.97 19.39 12.21
CA SER A 237 -11.92 19.29 13.33
C SER A 237 -13.16 18.47 12.97
N GLU A 238 -13.60 18.56 11.71
CA GLU A 238 -14.77 17.83 11.22
C GLU A 238 -14.54 17.36 9.78
N GLU A 239 -14.94 16.13 9.48
CA GLU A 239 -15.14 15.64 8.12
C GLU A 239 -16.62 15.38 7.90
N ILE A 240 -17.16 15.90 6.80
CA ILE A 240 -18.56 15.81 6.44
C ILE A 240 -18.64 15.01 5.15
N ALA A 241 -19.11 13.77 5.26
CA ALA A 241 -19.29 12.88 4.13
C ALA A 241 -20.45 13.36 3.24
N VAL A 242 -20.56 12.76 2.05
CA VAL A 242 -21.57 13.13 1.06
C VAL A 242 -22.99 12.99 1.62
N ASN A 243 -23.23 11.95 2.42
CA ASN A 243 -24.51 11.70 3.10
C ASN A 243 -24.80 12.63 4.29
N GLY A 244 -23.90 13.58 4.59
CA GLY A 244 -24.00 14.50 5.72
C GLY A 244 -23.54 13.92 7.05
N ALA A 245 -22.99 12.69 7.08
CA ALA A 245 -22.37 12.13 8.27
C ALA A 245 -21.18 13.00 8.69
N VAL A 246 -21.13 13.37 9.97
CA VAL A 246 -20.05 14.20 10.52
C VAL A 246 -19.18 13.36 11.43
N THR A 247 -17.90 13.22 11.07
CA THR A 247 -16.85 12.69 11.95
C THR A 247 -16.13 13.86 12.61
N ARG A 248 -15.99 13.83 13.94
CA ARG A 248 -15.39 14.91 14.73
C ARG A 248 -14.07 14.44 15.35
N TYR A 249 -13.09 15.32 15.35
CA TYR A 249 -11.75 15.07 15.88
C TYR A 249 -11.44 16.06 17.00
N GLU A 250 -10.96 15.52 18.12
CA GLU A 250 -10.41 16.30 19.23
C GLU A 250 -8.94 15.94 19.39
N TYR A 251 -8.11 16.95 19.62
CA TYR A 251 -6.66 16.81 19.72
C TYR A 251 -6.17 17.09 21.13
N ASP A 252 -5.09 16.40 21.52
CA ASP A 252 -4.36 16.76 22.72
C ASP A 252 -3.53 18.05 22.54
N ALA A 253 -2.85 18.47 23.61
CA ALA A 253 -2.02 19.67 23.61
C ALA A 253 -0.84 19.61 22.62
N LEU A 254 -0.44 18.42 22.18
CA LEU A 254 0.63 18.19 21.20
C LEU A 254 0.08 18.04 19.77
N GLY A 255 -1.23 18.16 19.57
CA GLY A 255 -1.87 18.05 18.25
C GLY A 255 -2.07 16.64 17.73
N ARG A 256 -2.02 15.64 18.61
CA ARG A 256 -2.33 14.25 18.27
C ARG A 256 -3.82 14.00 18.51
N ALA A 257 -4.48 13.22 17.66
CA ALA A 257 -5.91 12.94 17.79
C ALA A 257 -6.17 12.15 19.07
N ALA A 258 -6.78 12.77 20.07
CA ALA A 258 -7.08 12.16 21.37
C ALA A 258 -8.46 11.49 21.37
N ARG A 259 -9.38 11.95 20.52
CA ARG A 259 -10.73 11.38 20.40
C ARG A 259 -11.28 11.58 18.99
N VAL A 260 -11.90 10.53 18.47
CA VAL A 260 -12.66 10.56 17.21
C VAL A 260 -14.09 10.15 17.52
N THR A 261 -15.06 10.96 17.10
CA THR A 261 -16.48 10.70 17.31
C THR A 261 -17.20 10.60 15.98
N ASP A 262 -17.90 9.50 15.73
CA ASP A 262 -18.67 9.28 14.50
C ASP A 262 -20.00 10.07 14.47
N ALA A 263 -20.73 9.98 13.36
CA ALA A 263 -22.00 10.68 13.19
C ALA A 263 -23.14 10.18 14.09
N LEU A 264 -22.99 9.02 14.73
CA LEU A 264 -23.93 8.48 15.72
C LEU A 264 -23.53 8.86 17.16
N GLY A 265 -22.39 9.52 17.35
CA GLY A 265 -21.88 9.91 18.66
C GLY A 265 -21.02 8.83 19.34
N ASN A 266 -20.71 7.73 18.65
CA ASN A 266 -19.79 6.72 19.17
C ASN A 266 -18.38 7.26 19.13
N ALA A 267 -17.65 7.17 20.24
CA ALA A 267 -16.34 7.79 20.38
C ALA A 267 -15.24 6.76 20.64
N THR A 268 -14.16 6.86 19.88
CA THR A 268 -12.90 6.13 20.14
C THR A 268 -11.89 7.12 20.72
N GLN A 269 -11.22 6.73 21.80
CA GLN A 269 -10.23 7.56 22.51
C GLN A 269 -8.83 6.98 22.36
N TYR A 270 -7.84 7.85 22.24
CA TYR A 270 -6.44 7.50 22.05
C TYR A 270 -5.60 8.16 23.14
N GLU A 271 -4.73 7.37 23.77
CA GLU A 271 -3.79 7.81 24.79
C GLU A 271 -2.37 7.67 24.24
N TYR A 272 -1.51 8.64 24.51
CA TYR A 272 -0.12 8.66 24.03
C TYR A 272 0.85 8.92 25.17
N ASP A 273 2.05 8.35 25.08
CA ASP A 273 3.16 8.70 25.97
C ASP A 273 3.82 10.04 25.59
N ALA A 274 4.84 10.44 26.37
CA ALA A 274 5.63 11.64 26.10
C ALA A 274 6.49 11.52 24.83
N ALA A 275 6.76 10.30 24.36
CA ALA A 275 7.54 10.04 23.16
C ALA A 275 6.70 10.09 21.86
N GLY A 276 5.37 10.21 21.97
CA GLY A 276 4.48 10.18 20.81
C GLY A 276 3.87 8.82 20.51
N ASN A 277 4.22 7.77 21.25
CA ASN A 277 3.69 6.43 21.00
C ASN A 277 2.27 6.31 21.57
N GLN A 278 1.37 5.68 20.82
CA GLN A 278 0.01 5.41 21.28
C GLN A 278 0.03 4.28 22.32
N VAL A 279 -0.17 4.60 23.59
CA VAL A 279 -0.13 3.62 24.69
C VAL A 279 -1.48 2.97 24.96
N ALA A 280 -2.59 3.55 24.48
CA ALA A 280 -3.88 2.88 24.50
C ALA A 280 -4.86 3.40 23.46
N VAL A 281 -5.81 2.52 23.12
CA VAL A 281 -7.05 2.86 22.42
C VAL A 281 -8.23 2.32 23.22
N THR A 282 -9.26 3.14 23.40
CA THR A 282 -10.53 2.74 24.03
C THR A 282 -11.65 2.91 23.02
N ASP A 283 -12.34 1.82 22.69
CA ASP A 283 -13.44 1.83 21.73
C ASP A 283 -14.73 2.45 22.32
N ALA A 284 -15.76 2.59 21.49
CA ALA A 284 -17.03 3.19 21.90
C ALA A 284 -17.83 2.36 22.93
N LEU A 285 -17.51 1.08 23.10
CA LEU A 285 -18.07 0.21 24.15
C LEU A 285 -17.24 0.26 25.44
N GLY A 286 -16.14 1.00 25.46
CA GLY A 286 -15.24 1.11 26.61
C GLY A 286 -14.21 -0.01 26.70
N HIS A 287 -14.05 -0.84 25.67
CA HIS A 287 -13.00 -1.85 25.65
C HIS A 287 -11.65 -1.20 25.37
N LYS A 288 -10.70 -1.38 26.28
CA LYS A 288 -9.37 -0.78 26.21
C LYS A 288 -8.33 -1.78 25.72
N THR A 289 -7.61 -1.42 24.67
CA THR A 289 -6.38 -2.11 24.24
C THR A 289 -5.19 -1.22 24.57
N ALA A 290 -4.18 -1.76 25.24
CA ALA A 290 -2.97 -1.06 25.64
C ALA A 290 -1.73 -1.57 24.88
N TYR A 291 -0.74 -0.70 24.72
CA TYR A 291 0.48 -0.96 23.97
C TYR A 291 1.70 -0.62 24.82
N GLU A 292 2.66 -1.54 24.89
CA GLU A 292 3.94 -1.35 25.57
C GLU A 292 5.06 -1.29 24.53
N TYR A 293 5.96 -0.33 24.70
CA TYR A 293 7.08 -0.08 23.80
C TYR A 293 8.41 -0.24 24.53
N ASP A 294 9.45 -0.65 23.80
CA ASP A 294 10.81 -0.59 24.31
C ASP A 294 11.41 0.83 24.20
N ALA A 295 12.65 1.00 24.67
CA ALA A 295 13.34 2.28 24.64
C ALA A 295 13.56 2.85 23.22
N ALA A 296 13.48 2.04 22.17
CA ALA A 296 13.55 2.51 20.78
C ALA A 296 12.18 2.85 20.19
N GLY A 297 11.10 2.73 20.96
CA GLY A 297 9.73 2.96 20.46
C GLY A 297 9.20 1.78 19.66
N ARG A 298 9.77 0.58 19.78
CA ARG A 298 9.26 -0.62 19.12
C ARG A 298 8.21 -1.28 20.00
N LEU A 299 7.08 -1.67 19.42
CA LEU A 299 5.98 -2.32 20.14
C LEU A 299 6.43 -3.70 20.63
N VAL A 300 6.50 -3.91 21.94
CA VAL A 300 6.89 -5.20 22.55
C VAL A 300 5.70 -5.98 23.08
N ARG A 301 4.57 -5.32 23.34
CA ARG A 301 3.36 -5.99 23.84
C ARG A 301 2.09 -5.24 23.48
N THR A 302 1.07 -5.99 23.11
CA THR A 302 -0.32 -5.52 22.98
C THR A 302 -1.15 -6.25 24.03
N ILE A 303 -1.79 -5.51 24.93
CA ILE A 303 -2.70 -6.04 25.95
C ILE A 303 -4.12 -5.74 25.48
N LEU A 304 -4.90 -6.79 25.24
CA LEU A 304 -6.24 -6.69 24.71
C LEU A 304 -7.28 -6.47 25.82
N ALA A 305 -8.50 -6.13 25.43
CA ALA A 305 -9.56 -5.77 26.37
C ALA A 305 -10.02 -6.91 27.31
N ASP A 306 -9.80 -8.17 26.92
CA ASP A 306 -10.05 -9.33 27.77
C ASP A 306 -8.88 -9.68 28.70
N GLY A 307 -7.80 -8.88 28.67
CA GLY A 307 -6.59 -9.05 29.47
C GLY A 307 -5.56 -10.00 28.88
N THR A 308 -5.87 -10.70 27.77
CA THR A 308 -4.87 -11.48 27.04
C THR A 308 -3.87 -10.55 26.36
N CYS A 309 -2.70 -11.07 25.98
CA CYS A 309 -1.69 -10.26 25.33
C CYS A 309 -0.98 -10.97 24.18
N VAL A 310 -0.49 -10.18 23.24
CA VAL A 310 0.46 -10.59 22.20
C VAL A 310 1.78 -9.89 22.47
N SER A 311 2.90 -10.60 22.46
CA SER A 311 4.22 -10.02 22.68
C SER A 311 5.17 -10.25 21.51
N TYR A 312 6.14 -9.35 21.38
CA TYR A 312 7.11 -9.34 20.29
C TYR A 312 8.53 -9.22 20.84
N THR A 313 9.46 -9.91 20.19
CA THR A 313 10.90 -9.79 20.48
C THR A 313 11.65 -9.40 19.22
N TYR A 314 12.71 -8.61 19.39
CA TYR A 314 13.49 -8.04 18.29
C TYR A 314 14.97 -8.36 18.45
N ASP A 315 15.66 -8.50 17.34
CA ASP A 315 17.13 -8.51 17.32
C ASP A 315 17.72 -7.10 17.39
N LYS A 316 19.07 -7.05 17.34
CA LYS A 316 19.84 -5.79 17.33
C LYS A 316 19.64 -4.94 16.08
N ALA A 317 19.24 -5.55 14.96
CA ALA A 317 18.91 -4.84 13.73
C ALA A 317 17.46 -4.32 13.73
N GLY A 318 16.69 -4.55 14.80
CA GLY A 318 15.28 -4.12 14.87
C GLY A 318 14.30 -5.04 14.15
N ARG A 319 14.73 -6.24 13.75
CA ARG A 319 13.89 -7.22 13.09
C ARG A 319 13.19 -8.08 14.13
N ARG A 320 11.90 -8.38 13.93
CA ARG A 320 11.12 -9.18 14.87
C ARG A 320 11.52 -10.65 14.79
N VAL A 321 12.13 -11.20 15.84
CA VAL A 321 12.62 -12.60 15.87
C VAL A 321 11.67 -13.56 16.56
N ALA A 322 10.69 -13.08 17.33
CA ALA A 322 9.59 -13.90 17.80
C ALA A 322 8.31 -13.10 18.04
N GLN A 323 7.19 -13.81 17.96
CA GLN A 323 5.86 -13.35 18.34
C GLN A 323 5.20 -14.43 19.20
N THR A 324 4.67 -14.05 20.35
CA THR A 324 3.86 -14.92 21.20
C THR A 324 2.42 -14.44 21.15
N ASP A 325 1.49 -15.30 20.78
CA ASP A 325 0.07 -14.97 20.65
C ASP A 325 -0.69 -15.01 22.00
N GLN A 326 -2.01 -14.77 21.94
CA GLN A 326 -2.90 -14.76 23.11
C GLN A 326 -2.99 -16.11 23.84
N LEU A 327 -2.66 -17.21 23.15
CA LEU A 327 -2.64 -18.57 23.70
C LEU A 327 -1.25 -18.95 24.25
N LEU A 328 -0.33 -17.98 24.32
CA LEU A 328 1.06 -18.15 24.71
C LEU A 328 1.85 -19.06 23.74
N LEU A 329 1.37 -19.22 22.51
CA LEU A 329 2.04 -19.96 21.46
C LEU A 329 3.02 -19.04 20.75
N THR A 330 4.27 -19.48 20.61
CA THR A 330 5.37 -18.65 20.10
C THR A 330 5.79 -19.08 18.70
N THR A 331 5.80 -18.13 17.78
CA THR A 331 6.36 -18.27 16.43
C THR A 331 7.67 -17.49 16.35
N GLN A 332 8.72 -18.11 15.82
CA GLN A 332 10.05 -17.50 15.66
C GLN A 332 10.38 -17.23 14.20
N PHE A 333 11.18 -16.20 13.95
CA PHE A 333 11.57 -15.74 12.62
C PHE A 333 13.09 -15.70 12.49
N GLY A 334 13.62 -16.36 11.47
CA GLY A 334 15.03 -16.30 11.09
C GLY A 334 15.25 -15.36 9.90
N TYR A 335 16.37 -14.65 9.88
CA TYR A 335 16.73 -13.71 8.83
C TYR A 335 18.16 -13.96 8.32
N ASP A 336 18.43 -13.64 7.07
CA ASP A 336 19.79 -13.56 6.55
C ASP A 336 20.46 -12.19 6.83
N ALA A 337 21.69 -12.03 6.34
CA ALA A 337 22.46 -10.80 6.44
C ALA A 337 21.86 -9.62 5.66
N GLY A 338 21.04 -9.89 4.64
CA GLY A 338 20.29 -8.87 3.89
C GLY A 338 18.96 -8.48 4.55
N GLY A 339 18.62 -9.07 5.70
CA GLY A 339 17.35 -8.81 6.38
C GLY A 339 16.15 -9.56 5.80
N ARG A 340 16.37 -10.52 4.91
CA ARG A 340 15.31 -11.32 4.28
C ARG A 340 14.93 -12.49 5.20
N LEU A 341 13.63 -12.80 5.28
CA LEU A 341 13.09 -13.86 6.14
C LEU A 341 13.49 -15.24 5.62
N THR A 342 14.38 -15.96 6.29
CA THR A 342 14.85 -17.29 5.83
C THR A 342 14.13 -18.44 6.51
N SER A 343 13.50 -18.22 7.65
CA SER A 343 12.71 -19.26 8.31
C SER A 343 11.58 -18.72 9.19
N VAL A 344 10.52 -19.52 9.29
CA VAL A 344 9.44 -19.36 10.27
C VAL A 344 9.32 -20.67 11.03
N THR A 345 9.49 -20.62 12.35
CA THR A 345 9.26 -21.77 13.24
C THR A 345 7.97 -21.53 13.98
N ASP A 346 6.94 -22.33 13.72
CA ASP A 346 5.66 -22.21 14.42
C ASP A 346 5.73 -22.72 15.86
N ALA A 347 4.63 -22.58 16.60
CA ALA A 347 4.56 -23.01 18.00
C ALA A 347 4.64 -24.54 18.22
N LEU A 348 4.49 -25.32 17.14
CA LEU A 348 4.68 -26.77 17.14
C LEU A 348 6.13 -27.14 16.77
N ASN A 349 7.03 -26.16 16.65
CA ASN A 349 8.40 -26.29 16.17
C ASN A 349 8.52 -26.78 14.72
N GLN A 350 7.49 -26.57 13.90
CA GLN A 350 7.53 -26.84 12.48
C GLN A 350 8.22 -25.67 11.78
N VAL A 351 9.23 -25.98 10.96
CA VAL A 351 10.06 -24.96 10.31
C VAL A 351 9.71 -24.87 8.83
N THR A 352 9.19 -23.72 8.41
CA THR A 352 9.13 -23.33 6.99
C THR A 352 10.38 -22.54 6.65
N LYS A 353 11.06 -22.86 5.54
CA LYS A 353 12.25 -22.15 5.08
C LYS A 353 11.98 -21.40 3.78
N TYR A 354 12.74 -20.34 3.56
CA TYR A 354 12.70 -19.53 2.36
C TYR A 354 14.12 -19.32 1.84
N GLU A 355 14.27 -19.44 0.53
CA GLU A 355 15.52 -19.20 -0.18
C GLU A 355 15.32 -18.05 -1.17
N TYR A 356 16.40 -17.31 -1.45
CA TYR A 356 16.36 -16.13 -2.30
C TYR A 356 17.55 -16.10 -3.26
N ASN A 357 17.37 -15.48 -4.42
CA ASN A 357 18.45 -15.18 -5.35
C ASN A 357 19.19 -13.87 -5.00
N GLU A 358 20.15 -13.51 -5.85
CA GLU A 358 20.98 -12.29 -5.81
C GLU A 358 20.13 -11.01 -5.79
N GLN A 359 18.99 -11.03 -6.46
CA GLN A 359 18.10 -9.87 -6.57
C GLN A 359 17.09 -9.76 -5.41
N GLY A 360 17.20 -10.64 -4.40
CA GLY A 360 16.27 -10.64 -3.26
C GLY A 360 14.93 -11.32 -3.55
N GLN A 361 14.81 -12.04 -4.67
CA GLN A 361 13.58 -12.71 -5.07
C GLN A 361 13.54 -14.13 -4.52
N MET A 362 12.40 -14.55 -3.98
CA MET A 362 12.24 -15.85 -3.32
C MET A 362 12.30 -16.98 -4.35
N THR A 363 13.33 -17.84 -4.30
CA THR A 363 13.51 -18.98 -5.22
C THR A 363 12.91 -20.27 -4.70
N ALA A 364 12.77 -20.43 -3.39
CA ALA A 364 12.14 -21.59 -2.80
C ALA A 364 11.36 -21.24 -1.52
N GLN A 365 10.24 -21.94 -1.33
CA GLN A 365 9.53 -22.05 -0.07
C GLN A 365 9.44 -23.54 0.29
N ILE A 366 10.00 -23.92 1.43
CA ILE A 366 10.09 -25.32 1.86
C ILE A 366 9.25 -25.47 3.12
N ASP A 367 8.20 -26.28 3.06
CA ASP A 367 7.37 -26.56 4.24
C ASP A 367 8.12 -27.42 5.28
N ALA A 368 7.51 -27.61 6.44
CA ALA A 368 8.10 -28.39 7.54
C ALA A 368 8.29 -29.89 7.23
N ARG A 369 7.67 -30.40 6.15
CA ARG A 369 7.87 -31.77 5.67
C ARG A 369 8.95 -31.87 4.60
N GLY A 370 9.58 -30.75 4.22
CA GLY A 370 10.59 -30.68 3.17
C GLY A 370 9.99 -30.54 1.76
N ASN A 371 8.69 -30.31 1.63
CA ASN A 371 8.06 -30.09 0.34
C ASN A 371 8.41 -28.68 -0.17
N ALA A 372 9.09 -28.61 -1.31
CA ALA A 372 9.53 -27.34 -1.89
C ALA A 372 8.55 -26.84 -2.95
N THR A 373 8.14 -25.59 -2.83
CA THR A 373 7.60 -24.80 -3.95
C THR A 373 8.75 -23.95 -4.48
N LEU A 374 9.06 -24.06 -5.77
CA LEU A 374 10.16 -23.34 -6.41
C LEU A 374 9.62 -22.23 -7.30
N PHE A 375 10.39 -21.15 -7.42
CA PHE A 375 10.06 -19.99 -8.23
C PHE A 375 11.25 -19.63 -9.12
N ALA A 376 10.98 -19.38 -10.40
CA ALA A 376 11.95 -18.88 -11.36
C ALA A 376 11.51 -17.52 -11.89
N TYR A 377 12.48 -16.65 -12.16
CA TYR A 377 12.25 -15.29 -12.61
C TYR A 377 13.02 -15.00 -13.89
N ASP A 378 12.54 -14.04 -14.69
CA ASP A 378 13.31 -13.48 -15.78
C ASP A 378 14.27 -12.37 -15.31
N ILE A 379 14.95 -11.73 -16.27
CA ILE A 379 15.90 -10.64 -16.03
C ILE A 379 15.25 -9.36 -15.51
N MET A 380 13.94 -9.18 -15.73
CA MET A 380 13.16 -8.05 -15.22
C MET A 380 12.56 -8.35 -13.83
N GLY A 381 12.85 -9.54 -13.30
CA GLY A 381 12.38 -10.00 -12.01
C GLY A 381 10.93 -10.47 -12.01
N GLN A 382 10.37 -10.78 -13.16
CA GLN A 382 8.99 -11.27 -13.30
C GLN A 382 8.97 -12.79 -13.15
N LEU A 383 7.97 -13.34 -12.45
CA LEU A 383 7.86 -14.77 -12.18
C LEU A 383 7.56 -15.53 -13.48
N THR A 384 8.47 -16.36 -13.98
CA THR A 384 8.32 -17.15 -15.21
C THR A 384 7.88 -18.58 -14.96
N GLU A 385 8.23 -19.16 -13.80
CA GLU A 385 7.83 -20.51 -13.43
C GLU A 385 7.57 -20.63 -11.92
N LYS A 386 6.51 -21.35 -11.57
CA LYS A 386 6.25 -21.81 -10.20
C LYS A 386 6.07 -23.32 -10.21
N THR A 387 7.00 -24.05 -9.58
CA THR A 387 6.90 -25.51 -9.42
C THR A 387 6.34 -25.83 -8.04
N LEU A 388 5.17 -26.49 -7.99
CA LEU A 388 4.54 -26.97 -6.77
C LEU A 388 5.27 -28.20 -6.21
N PRO A 389 5.06 -28.57 -4.92
CA PRO A 389 5.71 -29.72 -4.30
C PRO A 389 5.58 -31.06 -5.03
N LEU A 390 4.48 -31.26 -5.75
CA LEU A 390 4.23 -32.48 -6.51
C LEU A 390 4.83 -32.45 -7.93
N GLY A 391 5.67 -31.46 -8.23
CA GLY A 391 6.32 -31.26 -9.53
C GLY A 391 5.43 -30.62 -10.61
N GLN A 392 4.16 -30.34 -10.31
CA GLN A 392 3.26 -29.59 -11.18
C GLN A 392 3.75 -28.15 -11.34
N LYS A 393 3.63 -27.58 -12.54
CA LYS A 393 4.19 -26.27 -12.86
C LYS A 393 3.11 -25.29 -13.29
N GLU A 394 3.28 -24.04 -12.87
CA GLU A 394 2.67 -22.89 -13.55
C GLU A 394 3.77 -22.17 -14.32
N THR A 395 3.51 -21.78 -15.55
CA THR A 395 4.46 -21.04 -16.39
C THR A 395 3.84 -19.74 -16.87
N TYR A 396 4.65 -18.70 -16.98
CA TYR A 396 4.23 -17.35 -17.31
C TYR A 396 5.16 -16.77 -18.38
N GLY A 397 4.58 -16.08 -19.34
CA GLY A 397 5.31 -15.25 -20.30
C GLY A 397 4.84 -13.80 -20.22
N TYR A 398 5.73 -12.88 -20.57
CA TYR A 398 5.49 -11.45 -20.50
C TYR A 398 5.99 -10.76 -21.77
N TYR A 399 5.30 -9.70 -22.14
CA TYR A 399 5.76 -8.74 -23.13
C TYR A 399 6.91 -7.90 -22.56
N PRO A 400 7.73 -7.24 -23.41
CA PRO A 400 8.82 -6.38 -22.96
C PRO A 400 8.39 -5.27 -21.99
N ASN A 401 7.18 -4.74 -22.12
CA ASN A 401 6.62 -3.74 -21.21
C ASN A 401 6.10 -4.33 -19.87
N GLY A 402 6.40 -5.59 -19.56
CA GLY A 402 6.03 -6.27 -18.31
C GLY A 402 4.59 -6.78 -18.23
N GLN A 403 3.79 -6.61 -19.28
CA GLN A 403 2.42 -7.13 -19.30
C GLN A 403 2.43 -8.64 -19.54
N MET A 404 1.64 -9.41 -18.78
CA MET A 404 1.58 -10.87 -18.91
C MET A 404 1.03 -11.25 -20.28
N GLU A 405 1.82 -11.94 -21.10
CA GLU A 405 1.45 -12.46 -22.43
C GLU A 405 0.68 -13.77 -22.33
N TYR A 406 1.12 -14.69 -21.45
CA TYR A 406 0.41 -15.96 -21.25
C TYR A 406 0.62 -16.52 -19.85
N LYS A 407 -0.30 -17.40 -19.45
CA LYS A 407 -0.18 -18.27 -18.27
C LYS A 407 -0.54 -19.70 -18.63
N ILE A 408 0.23 -20.66 -18.14
CA ILE A 408 -0.08 -22.09 -18.15
C ILE A 408 -0.33 -22.51 -16.70
N ASP A 409 -1.51 -23.07 -16.41
CA ASP A 409 -1.88 -23.55 -15.07
C ASP A 409 -1.25 -24.93 -14.74
N PRO A 410 -1.37 -25.45 -13.50
CA PRO A 410 -0.82 -26.75 -13.11
C PRO A 410 -1.37 -27.96 -13.89
N ARG A 411 -2.49 -27.78 -14.61
CA ARG A 411 -3.12 -28.80 -15.46
C ARG A 411 -2.65 -28.69 -16.91
N GLY A 412 -1.79 -27.74 -17.24
CA GLY A 412 -1.31 -27.48 -18.61
C GLY A 412 -2.25 -26.62 -19.45
N ILE A 413 -3.29 -26.00 -18.84
CA ILE A 413 -4.23 -25.14 -19.57
C ILE A 413 -3.59 -23.77 -19.77
N ARG A 414 -3.41 -23.39 -21.04
CA ARG A 414 -2.85 -22.09 -21.45
C ARG A 414 -3.96 -21.05 -21.59
N THR A 415 -3.70 -19.85 -21.07
CA THR A 415 -4.47 -18.63 -21.31
C THR A 415 -3.52 -17.57 -21.86
N ASP A 416 -3.84 -17.03 -23.01
CA ASP A 416 -3.10 -15.94 -23.68
C ASP A 416 -3.83 -14.61 -23.45
N TYR A 417 -3.07 -13.54 -23.28
CA TYR A 417 -3.54 -12.19 -22.98
C TYR A 417 -3.00 -11.23 -24.02
N GLU A 418 -3.88 -10.47 -24.64
CA GLU A 418 -3.52 -9.42 -25.59
C GLU A 418 -3.95 -8.07 -25.04
N TYR A 419 -3.12 -7.05 -25.20
CA TYR A 419 -3.38 -5.70 -24.72
C TYR A 419 -3.44 -4.71 -25.89
N ASN A 420 -4.21 -3.65 -25.71
CA ASN A 420 -4.22 -2.55 -26.63
C ASN A 420 -2.84 -1.88 -26.63
N ALA A 421 -2.23 -1.78 -27.81
CA ALA A 421 -0.88 -1.25 -27.96
C ALA A 421 -0.73 0.22 -27.53
N VAL A 422 -1.81 1.00 -27.42
CA VAL A 422 -1.76 2.41 -27.03
C VAL A 422 -2.16 2.58 -25.56
N THR A 423 -3.34 2.09 -25.18
CA THR A 423 -3.88 2.29 -23.82
C THR A 423 -3.32 1.32 -22.79
N GLN A 424 -2.62 0.26 -23.22
CA GLN A 424 -2.15 -0.86 -22.39
C GLN A 424 -3.27 -1.64 -21.68
N LEU A 425 -4.55 -1.38 -21.99
CA LEU A 425 -5.67 -2.12 -21.41
C LEU A 425 -5.83 -3.48 -22.09
N LEU A 426 -6.22 -4.49 -21.31
CA LEU A 426 -6.40 -5.86 -21.79
C LEU A 426 -7.47 -5.91 -22.89
N GLN A 427 -7.08 -6.22 -24.12
CA GLN A 427 -7.98 -6.32 -25.27
C GLN A 427 -8.63 -7.70 -25.36
N SER A 428 -7.91 -8.78 -25.03
CA SER A 428 -8.49 -10.12 -25.11
C SER A 428 -7.87 -11.14 -24.18
N LYS A 429 -8.64 -12.19 -23.85
CA LYS A 429 -8.16 -13.43 -23.21
C LYS A 429 -8.54 -14.61 -24.10
N ALA A 430 -7.55 -15.35 -24.61
CA ALA A 430 -7.78 -16.57 -25.37
C ALA A 430 -7.42 -17.80 -24.54
N PHE A 431 -8.23 -18.85 -24.65
CA PHE A 431 -8.07 -20.09 -23.88
C PHE A 431 -7.66 -21.25 -24.80
N SER A 432 -7.00 -22.25 -24.23
CA SER A 432 -6.50 -23.42 -24.99
C SER A 432 -7.59 -24.25 -25.69
N ASP A 433 -8.86 -24.10 -25.30
CA ASP A 433 -10.01 -24.73 -25.98
C ASP A 433 -10.47 -23.96 -27.24
N GLY A 434 -9.79 -22.86 -27.58
CA GLY A 434 -10.11 -21.99 -28.71
C GLY A 434 -11.14 -20.91 -28.40
N THR A 435 -11.70 -20.87 -27.18
CA THR A 435 -12.60 -19.78 -26.78
C THR A 435 -11.81 -18.52 -26.45
N ARG A 436 -12.47 -17.36 -26.59
CA ARG A 436 -11.88 -16.04 -26.31
C ARG A 436 -12.90 -15.11 -25.68
N VAL A 437 -12.43 -14.18 -24.87
CA VAL A 437 -13.18 -13.03 -24.37
C VAL A 437 -12.49 -11.74 -24.83
N ASP A 438 -13.22 -10.89 -25.53
CA ASP A 438 -12.80 -9.59 -26.04
C ASP A 438 -13.32 -8.45 -25.16
N TYR A 439 -12.48 -7.46 -24.89
CA TYR A 439 -12.80 -6.34 -24.02
C TYR A 439 -12.64 -5.01 -24.76
N THR A 440 -13.54 -4.07 -24.47
CA THR A 440 -13.37 -2.66 -24.85
C THR A 440 -13.59 -1.76 -23.64
N TYR A 441 -13.05 -0.54 -23.69
CA TYR A 441 -13.05 0.40 -22.57
C TYR A 441 -13.52 1.77 -23.00
N TRP A 442 -14.02 2.55 -22.05
CA TRP A 442 -14.21 3.98 -22.20
C TRP A 442 -12.87 4.73 -22.04
N PRO A 443 -12.78 6.02 -22.43
CA PRO A 443 -11.54 6.80 -22.36
C PRO A 443 -10.93 6.93 -20.94
N ASP A 444 -11.72 6.79 -19.89
CA ASP A 444 -11.28 6.74 -18.48
C ASP A 444 -10.71 5.37 -18.07
N GLY A 445 -10.76 4.37 -18.96
CA GLY A 445 -10.34 2.99 -18.69
C GLY A 445 -11.43 2.11 -18.07
N SER A 446 -12.64 2.62 -17.85
CA SER A 446 -13.75 1.81 -17.35
C SER A 446 -14.20 0.79 -18.41
N LEU A 447 -14.54 -0.44 -17.97
CA LEU A 447 -14.89 -1.52 -18.87
C LEU A 447 -16.19 -1.19 -19.61
N LYS A 448 -16.18 -1.17 -20.96
CA LYS A 448 -17.35 -0.85 -21.79
C LYS A 448 -18.06 -2.10 -22.30
N THR A 449 -17.30 -3.09 -22.79
CA THR A 449 -17.88 -4.36 -23.24
C THR A 449 -16.99 -5.54 -22.87
N ALA A 450 -17.61 -6.69 -22.63
CA ALA A 450 -16.95 -8.00 -22.60
C ALA A 450 -17.72 -8.96 -23.51
N ALA A 451 -17.09 -9.45 -24.58
CA ALA A 451 -17.72 -10.29 -25.60
C ALA A 451 -17.07 -11.66 -25.66
N ASN A 452 -17.86 -12.73 -25.74
CA ASN A 452 -17.38 -14.10 -25.91
C ASN A 452 -18.25 -14.85 -26.93
N GLY A 453 -18.07 -16.16 -27.06
CA GLY A 453 -18.88 -16.99 -27.97
C GLY A 453 -20.39 -17.00 -27.69
N ALA A 454 -20.83 -16.60 -26.50
CA ALA A 454 -22.24 -16.45 -26.14
C ALA A 454 -22.81 -15.06 -26.50
N GLY A 455 -21.96 -14.10 -26.86
CA GLY A 455 -22.31 -12.75 -27.29
C GLY A 455 -21.69 -11.67 -26.41
N THR A 456 -22.23 -10.45 -26.45
CA THR A 456 -21.62 -9.26 -25.82
C THR A 456 -22.36 -8.83 -24.57
N THR A 457 -21.62 -8.66 -23.47
CA THR A 457 -22.08 -7.95 -22.28
C THR A 457 -21.63 -6.49 -22.36
N THR A 458 -22.53 -5.54 -22.11
CA THR A 458 -22.22 -4.10 -22.09
C THR A 458 -22.38 -3.51 -20.70
N TYR A 459 -21.54 -2.53 -20.37
CA TYR A 459 -21.48 -1.88 -19.07
C TYR A 459 -21.56 -0.36 -19.27
N THR A 460 -22.43 0.29 -18.51
CA THR A 460 -22.55 1.75 -18.48
C THR A 460 -22.42 2.26 -17.06
N TYR A 461 -21.82 3.44 -16.91
CA TYR A 461 -21.53 4.08 -15.64
C TYR A 461 -22.19 5.45 -15.59
N ASP A 462 -22.40 5.95 -14.37
CA ASP A 462 -22.82 7.33 -14.16
C ASP A 462 -21.63 8.30 -14.22
N ALA A 463 -21.91 9.59 -13.97
CA ALA A 463 -20.92 10.67 -14.03
C ALA A 463 -19.85 10.64 -12.92
N VAL A 464 -19.90 9.67 -12.00
CA VAL A 464 -18.87 9.48 -10.96
C VAL A 464 -18.27 8.08 -11.02
N GLY A 465 -18.44 7.38 -12.16
CA GLY A 465 -17.82 6.08 -12.42
C GLY A 465 -18.51 4.89 -11.74
N ARG A 466 -19.72 5.06 -11.18
CA ARG A 466 -20.47 3.94 -10.58
C ARG A 466 -21.24 3.19 -11.66
N LEU A 467 -21.25 1.86 -11.56
CA LEU A 467 -21.92 1.00 -12.53
C LEU A 467 -23.44 1.22 -12.51
N GLU A 468 -24.00 1.83 -13.55
CA GLU A 468 -25.43 2.13 -13.64
C GLU A 468 -26.21 0.97 -14.26
N ARG A 469 -25.62 0.26 -15.22
CA ARG A 469 -26.32 -0.79 -15.96
C ARG A 469 -25.39 -1.80 -16.62
N VAL A 470 -25.83 -3.06 -16.59
CA VAL A 470 -25.24 -4.19 -17.29
C VAL A 470 -26.28 -4.80 -18.21
N VAL A 471 -25.93 -5.04 -19.47
CA VAL A 471 -26.79 -5.77 -20.43
C VAL A 471 -26.05 -7.02 -20.86
N ASP A 472 -26.62 -8.20 -20.59
CA ASP A 472 -26.04 -9.48 -20.98
C ASP A 472 -26.29 -9.79 -22.49
N PRO A 473 -25.69 -10.87 -23.03
CA PRO A 473 -25.89 -11.25 -24.42
C PRO A 473 -27.33 -11.60 -24.83
N HIS A 474 -28.20 -11.89 -23.87
CA HIS A 474 -29.62 -12.20 -24.08
C HIS A 474 -30.52 -10.95 -23.91
N ASN A 475 -29.93 -9.75 -23.85
CA ASN A 475 -30.60 -8.48 -23.57
C ASN A 475 -31.26 -8.40 -22.18
N ASN A 476 -30.87 -9.28 -21.25
CA ASN A 476 -31.25 -9.10 -19.85
C ASN A 476 -30.52 -7.89 -19.30
N VAL A 477 -31.28 -6.99 -18.68
CA VAL A 477 -30.75 -5.76 -18.11
C VAL A 477 -30.71 -5.89 -16.60
N ILE A 478 -29.55 -5.64 -15.99
CA ILE A 478 -29.41 -5.36 -14.56
C ILE A 478 -29.12 -3.87 -14.43
N SER A 479 -29.94 -3.13 -13.70
CA SER A 479 -29.75 -1.71 -13.43
C SER A 479 -29.54 -1.45 -11.95
N TYR A 480 -28.71 -0.43 -11.68
CA TYR A 480 -28.36 0.05 -10.35
C TYR A 480 -28.82 1.50 -10.26
N THR A 481 -29.51 1.83 -9.17
CA THR A 481 -29.86 3.22 -8.86
C THR A 481 -29.14 3.61 -7.58
N TYR A 482 -28.59 4.81 -7.58
CA TYR A 482 -27.90 5.38 -6.44
C TYR A 482 -28.68 6.57 -5.89
N ASP A 483 -28.58 6.81 -4.59
CA ASP A 483 -28.99 8.10 -4.05
C ASP A 483 -27.97 9.20 -4.39
N ARG A 484 -28.33 10.44 -4.03
CA ARG A 484 -27.46 11.61 -4.17
C ARG A 484 -26.16 11.55 -3.35
N PHE A 485 -25.97 10.48 -2.57
CA PHE A 485 -24.90 10.35 -1.59
C PHE A 485 -23.88 9.26 -1.90
N GLY A 486 -24.04 8.53 -3.00
CA GLY A 486 -23.11 7.44 -3.32
C GLY A 486 -23.75 6.05 -3.26
N MET A 487 -24.82 5.89 -2.49
CA MET A 487 -25.25 4.58 -1.99
C MET A 487 -26.25 3.92 -2.95
N CYS A 488 -26.06 2.63 -3.24
CA CYS A 488 -26.94 1.88 -4.14
C CYS A 488 -28.31 1.64 -3.48
N THR A 489 -29.34 2.37 -3.89
CA THR A 489 -30.68 2.27 -3.32
C THR A 489 -31.57 1.25 -4.01
N LYS A 490 -31.17 0.78 -5.20
CA LYS A 490 -31.94 -0.21 -5.95
C LYS A 490 -31.07 -1.02 -6.90
N VAL A 491 -31.34 -2.32 -6.95
CA VAL A 491 -30.88 -3.21 -8.02
C VAL A 491 -32.11 -3.83 -8.67
N ALA A 492 -32.26 -3.71 -9.99
CA ALA A 492 -33.36 -4.32 -10.73
C ALA A 492 -32.82 -5.19 -11.86
N GLY A 493 -33.43 -6.36 -12.05
CA GLY A 493 -33.09 -7.27 -13.14
C GLY A 493 -34.28 -8.15 -13.56
N PRO A 494 -34.05 -9.16 -14.41
CA PRO A 494 -35.12 -10.06 -14.87
C PRO A 494 -35.82 -10.81 -13.73
N GLY A 495 -35.12 -11.03 -12.62
CA GLY A 495 -35.63 -11.74 -11.44
C GLY A 495 -36.39 -10.86 -10.44
N GLY A 496 -36.60 -9.57 -10.73
CA GLY A 496 -37.28 -8.61 -9.85
C GLY A 496 -36.40 -7.43 -9.44
N GLU A 497 -36.87 -6.64 -8.48
CA GLU A 497 -36.11 -5.53 -7.89
C GLU A 497 -35.86 -5.75 -6.40
N LEU A 498 -34.69 -5.27 -5.95
CA LEU A 498 -34.32 -5.13 -4.55
C LEU A 498 -34.12 -3.64 -4.26
N ARG A 499 -34.63 -3.16 -3.13
CA ARG A 499 -34.43 -1.77 -2.67
C ARG A 499 -33.68 -1.76 -1.35
N TYR A 500 -32.77 -0.81 -1.20
CA TYR A 500 -31.90 -0.67 -0.05
C TYR A 500 -32.10 0.69 0.63
N THR A 501 -31.97 0.70 1.94
CA THR A 501 -31.83 1.93 2.74
C THR A 501 -30.60 1.79 3.62
N TYR A 502 -30.08 2.92 4.09
CA TYR A 502 -28.84 2.99 4.86
C TYR A 502 -29.01 3.94 6.03
N ASP A 503 -28.30 3.66 7.12
CA ASP A 503 -28.18 4.62 8.22
C ASP A 503 -27.18 5.74 7.90
N ILE A 504 -27.01 6.69 8.83
CA ILE A 504 -26.11 7.84 8.63
C ILE A 504 -24.64 7.43 8.49
N LEU A 505 -24.23 6.24 8.96
CA LEU A 505 -22.86 5.75 8.75
C LEU A 505 -22.71 4.98 7.43
N GLY A 506 -23.75 4.95 6.59
CA GLY A 506 -23.76 4.21 5.33
C GLY A 506 -23.92 2.69 5.51
N ARG A 507 -24.30 2.22 6.69
CA ARG A 507 -24.53 0.79 6.94
C ARG A 507 -25.94 0.42 6.49
N MET A 508 -26.10 -0.76 5.92
CA MET A 508 -27.39 -1.20 5.33
C MET A 508 -28.45 -1.29 6.43
N GLU A 509 -29.55 -0.54 6.32
CA GLU A 509 -30.62 -0.54 7.30
C GLU A 509 -31.75 -1.49 6.90
N THR A 510 -32.15 -1.48 5.62
CA THR A 510 -33.17 -2.39 5.10
C THR A 510 -32.86 -2.91 3.70
N VAL A 511 -33.36 -4.12 3.43
CA VAL A 511 -33.49 -4.71 2.10
C VAL A 511 -34.97 -5.02 1.90
N THR A 512 -35.57 -4.48 0.85
CA THR A 512 -36.94 -4.79 0.44
C THR A 512 -36.89 -5.62 -0.83
N ASP A 513 -37.49 -6.81 -0.79
CA ASP A 513 -37.58 -7.68 -1.96
C ASP A 513 -38.68 -7.26 -2.93
N GLN A 514 -38.77 -7.97 -4.06
CA GLN A 514 -39.77 -7.71 -5.10
C GLN A 514 -41.23 -7.95 -4.64
N GLN A 515 -41.43 -8.70 -3.55
CA GLN A 515 -42.74 -8.90 -2.92
C GLN A 515 -43.05 -7.84 -1.84
N GLY A 516 -42.18 -6.85 -1.65
CA GLY A 516 -42.32 -5.82 -0.63
C GLY A 516 -41.98 -6.31 0.78
N GLN A 517 -41.36 -7.49 0.93
CA GLN A 517 -40.93 -8.01 2.22
C GLN A 517 -39.65 -7.30 2.64
N VAL A 518 -39.65 -6.79 3.88
CA VAL A 518 -38.55 -5.98 4.40
C VAL A 518 -37.73 -6.78 5.41
N THR A 519 -36.46 -6.98 5.09
CA THR A 519 -35.44 -7.40 6.06
C THR A 519 -34.76 -6.17 6.63
N ARG A 520 -34.63 -6.09 7.96
CA ARG A 520 -34.02 -4.95 8.68
C ARG A 520 -32.76 -5.39 9.39
N TYR A 521 -31.74 -4.54 9.36
CA TYR A 521 -30.45 -4.77 10.01
C TYR A 521 -30.24 -3.72 11.09
N GLN A 522 -29.61 -4.11 12.19
CA GLN A 522 -29.22 -3.22 13.27
C GLN A 522 -27.79 -3.53 13.67
N TYR A 523 -27.09 -2.50 14.10
CA TYR A 523 -25.68 -2.56 14.46
C TYR A 523 -25.48 -2.08 15.89
N ASP A 524 -24.36 -2.47 16.49
CA ASP A 524 -23.88 -1.89 17.74
C ASP A 524 -23.01 -0.64 17.49
N GLU A 525 -22.50 -0.10 18.59
CA GLU A 525 -21.67 1.09 18.67
C GLU A 525 -20.28 0.90 18.01
N LEU A 526 -19.87 -0.34 17.73
CA LEU A 526 -18.66 -0.68 16.96
C LEU A 526 -18.97 -1.03 15.50
N SER A 527 -20.19 -0.75 15.03
CA SER A 527 -20.64 -1.09 13.69
C SER A 527 -20.66 -2.57 13.35
N ARG A 528 -20.75 -3.44 14.36
CA ARG A 528 -20.95 -4.88 14.17
C ARG A 528 -22.44 -5.19 14.09
N GLN A 529 -22.83 -6.12 13.24
CA GLN A 529 -24.24 -6.48 13.06
C GLN A 529 -24.80 -7.10 14.35
N LYS A 530 -25.70 -6.40 15.02
CA LYS A 530 -26.32 -6.81 16.29
C LYS A 530 -27.57 -7.65 16.08
N LYS A 531 -28.33 -7.35 15.01
CA LYS A 531 -29.60 -8.01 14.74
C LYS A 531 -29.99 -7.96 13.26
N THR A 532 -30.67 -9.01 12.81
CA THR A 532 -31.41 -9.05 11.54
C THR A 532 -32.85 -9.45 11.83
N ALA A 533 -33.82 -8.66 11.37
CA ALA A 533 -35.25 -8.97 11.48
C ALA A 533 -35.82 -9.26 10.09
N TYR A 534 -36.41 -10.44 9.91
CA TYR A 534 -36.97 -10.90 8.65
C TYR A 534 -38.47 -10.64 8.59
N ALA A 535 -38.99 -10.55 7.37
CA ALA A 535 -40.41 -10.24 7.15
C ALA A 535 -41.37 -11.36 7.58
N ASN A 536 -40.89 -12.60 7.65
CA ASN A 536 -41.66 -13.76 8.15
C ASN A 536 -41.84 -13.77 9.68
N GLY A 537 -41.43 -12.70 10.38
CA GLY A 537 -41.59 -12.58 11.84
C GLY A 537 -40.55 -13.35 12.65
N THR A 538 -39.40 -13.69 12.05
CA THR A 538 -38.24 -14.19 12.78
C THR A 538 -37.12 -13.15 12.84
N GLU A 539 -36.20 -13.32 13.77
CA GLU A 539 -35.01 -12.50 13.91
C GLU A 539 -33.77 -13.33 14.26
N THR A 540 -32.62 -12.86 13.80
CA THR A 540 -31.28 -13.35 14.18
C THR A 540 -30.63 -12.30 15.07
N VAL A 541 -30.17 -12.71 16.26
CA VAL A 541 -29.42 -11.85 17.18
C VAL A 541 -28.00 -12.36 17.27
N TYR A 542 -27.05 -11.43 17.16
CA TYR A 542 -25.62 -11.69 17.23
C TYR A 542 -25.07 -11.16 18.55
N SER A 543 -24.12 -11.87 19.14
CA SER A 543 -23.41 -11.40 20.33
C SER A 543 -21.91 -11.54 20.12
N TYR A 544 -21.17 -10.59 20.70
CA TYR A 544 -19.73 -10.48 20.56
C TYR A 544 -19.08 -10.39 21.93
N ASP A 545 -17.83 -10.80 22.04
CA ASP A 545 -17.00 -10.49 23.21
C ASP A 545 -16.32 -9.11 23.10
N ALA A 546 -15.48 -8.80 24.07
CA ALA A 546 -14.70 -7.56 24.14
C ALA A 546 -13.64 -7.45 23.03
N LEU A 547 -13.30 -8.55 22.35
CA LEU A 547 -12.36 -8.59 21.23
C LEU A 547 -13.06 -8.57 19.87
N SER A 548 -14.37 -8.31 19.85
CA SER A 548 -15.19 -8.33 18.64
C SER A 548 -15.28 -9.69 17.94
N ARG A 549 -15.06 -10.79 18.68
CA ARG A 549 -15.30 -12.15 18.19
C ARG A 549 -16.75 -12.53 18.41
N LEU A 550 -17.39 -13.15 17.41
CA LEU A 550 -18.77 -13.61 17.47
C LEU A 550 -18.87 -14.77 18.49
N THR A 551 -19.61 -14.59 19.58
CA THR A 551 -19.79 -15.59 20.64
C THR A 551 -21.08 -16.37 20.51
N SER A 552 -22.13 -15.78 19.91
CA SER A 552 -23.36 -16.50 19.65
C SER A 552 -24.20 -15.92 18.52
N VAL A 553 -24.99 -16.80 17.91
CA VAL A 553 -26.03 -16.48 16.92
C VAL A 553 -27.32 -17.16 17.35
N VAL A 554 -28.38 -16.39 17.56
CA VAL A 554 -29.68 -16.89 18.01
C VAL A 554 -30.75 -16.53 16.99
N ASN A 555 -31.40 -17.53 16.41
CA ASN A 555 -32.58 -17.37 15.57
C ASN A 555 -33.83 -17.59 16.41
N ARG A 556 -34.76 -16.65 16.43
CA ARG A 556 -36.00 -16.74 17.22
C ARG A 556 -37.18 -16.09 16.51
N GLN A 557 -38.39 -16.33 17.01
CA GLN A 557 -39.53 -15.49 16.65
C GLN A 557 -39.30 -14.05 17.15
N SER A 558 -39.76 -13.07 16.38
CA SER A 558 -39.57 -11.66 16.69
C SER A 558 -40.25 -11.28 18.02
N GLY A 559 -39.57 -10.42 18.80
CA GLY A 559 -40.04 -9.95 20.11
C GLY A 559 -39.26 -10.50 21.30
N ALA A 560 -39.30 -9.79 22.43
CA ALA A 560 -38.46 -10.07 23.60
C ALA A 560 -38.69 -11.46 24.24
N ALA A 561 -39.87 -12.05 24.02
CA ALA A 561 -40.26 -13.37 24.51
C ALA A 561 -40.46 -14.42 23.39
N GLY A 562 -40.00 -14.13 22.16
CA GLY A 562 -40.18 -15.04 21.03
C GLY A 562 -39.42 -16.36 21.23
N ALA A 563 -40.05 -17.46 20.85
CA ALA A 563 -39.47 -18.79 20.99
C ALA A 563 -38.17 -18.92 20.17
N ILE A 564 -37.13 -19.48 20.79
CA ILE A 564 -35.86 -19.79 20.11
C ILE A 564 -36.10 -20.91 19.10
N ILE A 565 -35.76 -20.63 17.85
CA ILE A 565 -35.84 -21.58 16.73
C ILE A 565 -34.53 -22.38 16.65
N SER A 566 -33.40 -21.67 16.74
CA SER A 566 -32.06 -22.29 16.85
C SER A 566 -31.08 -21.33 17.51
N SER A 567 -30.03 -21.88 18.12
CA SER A 567 -28.96 -21.09 18.71
C SER A 567 -27.63 -21.80 18.56
N HIS A 568 -26.60 -21.04 18.20
CA HIS A 568 -25.22 -21.50 18.14
C HIS A 568 -24.39 -20.67 19.10
N LYS A 569 -23.55 -21.34 19.90
CA LYS A 569 -22.53 -20.71 20.72
C LYS A 569 -21.17 -21.15 20.21
N TYR A 570 -20.26 -20.21 20.09
CA TYR A 570 -18.90 -20.45 19.66
C TYR A 570 -17.99 -20.52 20.89
N THR A 571 -17.19 -21.57 20.96
CA THR A 571 -16.05 -21.63 21.86
C THR A 571 -14.88 -20.96 21.13
N LEU A 572 -14.29 -19.95 21.76
CA LEU A 572 -13.25 -19.10 21.18
C LEU A 572 -11.86 -19.48 21.66
#